data_AF-I6PC05-F1
#
_entry.id   AF-I6PC05-F1
#
_cell.length_a   1.000
_cell.length_b   1.000
_cell.length_c   1.000
_cell.angle_alpha   90.00
_cell.angle_beta   90.00
_cell.angle_gamma   90.00
#
_symmetry.space_group_name_H-M   'P 1'
#
loop_
_entity.id
_entity.type
_entity.pdbx_description
1 polymer ?
#
loop_
_entity_poly.entity_id
_entity_poly.type
_entity_poly.pdbx_seq_one_letter_code
_entity_poly.pdbx_strand_id
1 'polypeptide(L)'
;KNSIRRLICSVATDNLPKQVEESKMEAPKEIFLKDYKMPDYYFDRVDLKFSLGEEKTIVSSKIAVFPRVEGSSASLVLNGHDLKLVSVKVNGKEVKKEDYKLDSRYLTLLSPPSGTFTLEIVTEIYPQKNTSLEGLYKSSGNFCTQCEAEGFRKITFYQDRPDIMAKYTCYIEADKSLYPVLLSNGNLINQGDLEGGKHYALWEDPFKKPCYLFALVAGQLESRDDAFTTRSGRQVALRIWTPAQDVPKTVHAMYSLKAAMKWDEDVFGLEYDLDLFNIVA
;
A
#
# COMPACT_ATOMS: atom_id res chain seq x y z
N LYS A 1 -48.45 27.44 45.19
CA LYS A 1 -48.67 27.03 43.78
C LYS A 1 -47.43 27.36 42.97
N ASN A 2 -46.55 26.38 42.74
CA ASN A 2 -45.94 26.09 41.45
C ASN A 2 -44.96 24.92 41.62
N SER A 3 -45.31 23.82 40.95
CA SER A 3 -44.65 22.52 40.96
C SER A 3 -43.48 22.55 39.99
N ILE A 4 -42.30 22.12 40.46
CA ILE A 4 -41.13 21.87 39.60
C ILE A 4 -41.29 20.46 39.02
N ARG A 5 -41.66 20.37 37.75
CA ARG A 5 -41.59 19.12 36.97
C ARG A 5 -40.19 18.99 36.36
N ARG A 6 -39.40 18.04 36.86
CA ARG A 6 -38.21 17.54 36.14
C ARG A 6 -38.70 16.60 35.03
N LEU A 7 -38.39 16.92 33.78
CA LEU A 7 -38.49 15.97 32.67
C LEU A 7 -37.37 14.94 32.81
N ILE A 8 -37.73 13.66 32.89
CA ILE A 8 -36.81 12.54 32.74
C ILE A 8 -36.94 12.10 31.28
N CYS A 9 -35.93 12.36 30.45
CA CYS A 9 -35.80 11.71 29.15
C CYS A 9 -35.24 10.30 29.37
N SER A 10 -36.08 9.28 29.25
CA SER A 10 -35.65 7.90 29.13
C SER A 10 -35.15 7.66 27.70
N VAL A 11 -33.85 7.47 27.53
CA VAL A 11 -33.29 6.96 26.26
C VAL A 11 -33.44 5.44 26.29
N ALA A 12 -34.23 4.90 25.36
CA ALA A 12 -34.28 3.47 25.12
C ALA A 12 -32.92 3.01 24.60
N THR A 13 -32.22 2.19 25.38
CA THR A 13 -31.01 1.50 24.94
C THR A 13 -31.43 0.22 24.23
N ASP A 14 -31.43 0.24 22.90
CA ASP A 14 -31.43 -0.99 22.12
C ASP A 14 -30.12 -1.75 22.38
N ASN A 15 -30.23 -3.08 22.51
CA ASN A 15 -29.10 -3.97 22.74
C ASN A 15 -28.12 -3.94 21.55
N LEU A 16 -26.86 -3.58 21.85
CA LEU A 16 -25.74 -3.70 20.92
C LEU A 16 -25.58 -5.15 20.43
N PRO A 17 -25.36 -5.39 19.12
CA PRO A 17 -25.01 -6.72 18.64
C PRO A 17 -23.69 -7.18 19.27
N LYS A 18 -23.62 -8.49 19.56
CA LYS A 18 -22.50 -9.19 20.22
C LYS A 18 -21.14 -8.62 19.83
N GLN A 19 -20.44 -8.08 20.84
CA GLN A 19 -19.05 -7.69 20.79
C GLN A 19 -18.23 -8.81 20.14
N VAL A 20 -17.62 -8.48 19.00
CA VAL A 20 -16.37 -9.14 18.60
C VAL A 20 -15.44 -8.97 19.79
N GLU A 21 -14.90 -10.07 20.33
CA GLU A 21 -13.92 -10.02 21.42
C GLU A 21 -12.84 -9.00 21.06
N GLU A 22 -12.85 -7.86 21.74
CA GLU A 22 -11.76 -6.90 21.68
C GLU A 22 -10.52 -7.63 22.22
N SER A 23 -9.67 -8.10 21.30
CA SER A 23 -8.38 -8.67 21.68
C SER A 23 -7.65 -7.59 22.45
N LYS A 24 -7.39 -7.83 23.75
CA LYS A 24 -6.52 -6.98 24.56
C LYS A 24 -5.27 -6.67 23.74
N MET A 25 -5.10 -5.41 23.33
CA MET A 25 -3.88 -4.99 22.66
C MET A 25 -2.71 -5.26 23.62
N GLU A 26 -1.97 -6.33 23.38
CA GLU A 26 -0.75 -6.61 24.13
C GLU A 26 0.21 -5.42 23.96
N ALA A 27 0.83 -5.02 25.07
CA ALA A 27 1.85 -3.98 25.11
C ALA A 27 2.95 -4.25 24.08
N PRO A 28 3.58 -3.19 23.52
CA PRO A 28 4.71 -3.34 22.60
C PRO A 28 5.77 -4.27 23.21
N LYS A 29 6.18 -5.28 22.45
CA LYS A 29 7.26 -6.20 22.84
C LYS A 29 8.59 -5.68 22.29
N GLU A 30 9.63 -5.75 23.11
CA GLU A 30 10.98 -5.40 22.68
C GLU A 30 11.44 -6.34 21.56
N ILE A 31 12.04 -5.78 20.51
CA ILE A 31 12.64 -6.52 19.39
C ILE A 31 14.14 -6.25 19.43
N PHE A 32 14.96 -7.29 19.52
CA PHE A 32 16.42 -7.16 19.58
C PHE A 32 17.09 -7.54 18.27
N LEU A 33 18.11 -6.77 17.87
CA LEU A 33 18.92 -7.05 16.69
C LEU A 33 19.53 -8.47 16.68
N LYS A 34 19.96 -8.97 17.85
CA LYS A 34 20.56 -10.30 18.01
C LYS A 34 19.58 -11.46 17.71
N ASP A 35 18.27 -11.18 17.72
CA ASP A 35 17.23 -12.17 17.49
C ASP A 35 16.78 -12.21 16.02
N TYR A 36 17.45 -11.43 15.15
CA TYR A 36 17.21 -11.48 13.71
C TYR A 36 17.34 -12.90 13.17
N LYS A 37 16.34 -13.30 12.40
CA LYS A 37 16.34 -14.54 11.62
C LYS A 37 15.92 -14.24 10.20
N MET A 38 16.58 -14.91 9.25
CA MET A 38 16.16 -14.90 7.85
C MET A 38 14.72 -15.41 7.75
N PRO A 39 13.90 -14.84 6.85
CA PRO A 39 12.54 -15.30 6.64
C PRO A 39 12.54 -16.72 6.07
N ASP A 40 11.50 -17.49 6.37
CA ASP A 40 11.35 -18.83 5.81
C ASP A 40 10.82 -18.82 4.37
N TYR A 41 10.31 -17.67 3.92
CA TYR A 41 9.75 -17.47 2.59
C TYR A 41 10.22 -16.14 2.01
N TYR A 42 10.48 -16.13 0.70
CA TYR A 42 10.75 -14.94 -0.09
C TYR A 42 9.62 -14.70 -1.09
N PHE A 43 9.47 -13.44 -1.50
CA PHE A 43 8.52 -13.04 -2.53
C PHE A 43 9.28 -12.51 -3.73
N ASP A 44 8.96 -13.01 -4.92
CA ASP A 44 9.65 -12.58 -6.15
C ASP A 44 8.88 -11.47 -6.88
N ARG A 45 7.57 -11.66 -7.03
CA ARG A 45 6.65 -10.76 -7.71
C ARG A 45 5.39 -10.57 -6.89
N VAL A 46 4.92 -9.33 -6.82
CA VAL A 46 3.68 -8.92 -6.17
C VAL A 46 2.84 -8.12 -7.17
N ASP A 47 1.72 -8.69 -7.58
CA ASP A 47 0.72 -7.99 -8.38
C ASP A 47 -0.37 -7.46 -7.43
N LEU A 48 -0.51 -6.14 -7.36
CA LEU A 48 -1.52 -5.45 -6.57
C LEU A 48 -2.62 -4.92 -7.47
N LYS A 49 -3.87 -5.04 -7.01
CA LYS A 49 -5.02 -4.37 -7.59
C LYS A 49 -5.74 -3.57 -6.50
N PHE A 50 -5.86 -2.26 -6.71
CA PHE A 50 -6.61 -1.35 -5.84
C PHE A 50 -7.88 -0.91 -6.56
N SER A 51 -9.02 -1.28 -5.99
CA SER A 51 -10.32 -0.69 -6.34
C SER A 51 -10.64 0.40 -5.32
N LEU A 52 -10.28 1.64 -5.64
CA LEU A 52 -10.48 2.79 -4.75
C LEU A 52 -11.95 3.22 -4.73
N GLY A 53 -12.45 3.51 -3.54
CA GLY A 53 -13.81 3.98 -3.33
C GLY A 53 -13.94 4.81 -2.07
N GLU A 54 -14.95 5.68 -2.03
CA GLU A 54 -15.15 6.62 -0.91
C GLU A 54 -15.55 5.93 0.40
N GLU A 55 -16.31 4.84 0.32
CA GLU A 55 -16.76 4.10 1.49
C GLU A 55 -15.77 3.01 1.91
N LYS A 56 -15.02 2.45 0.96
CA LYS A 56 -14.05 1.39 1.18
C LYS A 56 -13.17 1.21 -0.05
N THR A 57 -11.98 0.68 0.19
CA THR A 57 -11.08 0.21 -0.85
C THR A 57 -10.97 -1.31 -0.77
N ILE A 58 -11.05 -1.98 -1.91
CA ILE A 58 -10.73 -3.41 -2.03
C ILE A 58 -9.31 -3.52 -2.59
N VAL A 59 -8.46 -4.25 -1.88
CA VAL A 59 -7.10 -4.55 -2.32
C VAL A 59 -7.01 -6.04 -2.60
N SER A 60 -6.57 -6.40 -3.81
CA SER A 60 -6.18 -7.77 -4.13
C SER A 60 -4.67 -7.82 -4.29
N SER A 61 -4.02 -8.75 -3.60
CA SER A 61 -2.60 -9.05 -3.79
C SER A 61 -2.45 -10.47 -4.33
N LYS A 62 -1.59 -10.62 -5.33
CA LYS A 62 -1.17 -11.92 -5.87
C LYS A 62 0.35 -11.98 -5.79
N ILE A 63 0.86 -12.93 -5.01
CA ILE A 63 2.25 -12.99 -4.59
C ILE A 63 2.85 -14.31 -5.06
N ALA A 64 3.97 -14.25 -5.77
CA ALA A 64 4.79 -15.42 -6.07
C ALA A 64 5.71 -15.71 -4.88
N VAL A 65 5.41 -16.80 -4.16
CA VAL A 65 6.08 -17.18 -2.90
C VAL A 65 7.04 -18.34 -3.13
N PHE A 66 8.27 -18.19 -2.61
CA PHE A 66 9.33 -19.19 -2.68
C PHE A 66 9.80 -19.54 -1.27
N PRO A 67 9.82 -20.82 -0.87
CA PRO A 67 10.42 -21.21 0.40
C PRO A 67 11.93 -20.98 0.35
N ARG A 68 12.52 -20.48 1.43
CA ARG A 68 13.97 -20.31 1.57
C ARG A 68 14.71 -21.64 1.50
N VAL A 69 14.10 -22.68 2.05
CA VAL A 69 14.60 -24.06 2.01
C VAL A 69 13.55 -24.91 1.29
N GLU A 70 13.94 -25.49 0.15
CA GLU A 70 13.05 -26.37 -0.61
C GLU A 70 12.60 -27.56 0.25
N GLY A 71 11.31 -27.90 0.19
CA GLY A 71 10.73 -28.93 1.04
C GLY A 71 10.34 -28.46 2.45
N SER A 72 10.62 -27.19 2.80
CA SER A 72 10.17 -26.62 4.08
C SER A 72 8.65 -26.62 4.19
N SER A 73 8.17 -26.88 5.41
CA SER A 73 6.76 -26.80 5.77
C SER A 73 6.51 -25.80 6.91
N ALA A 74 7.43 -24.85 7.10
CA ALA A 74 7.27 -23.79 8.09
C ALA A 74 5.97 -23.01 7.83
N SER A 75 5.26 -22.58 8.87
CA SER A 75 4.08 -21.74 8.65
C SER A 75 4.48 -20.40 8.02
N LEU A 76 3.69 -19.90 7.06
CA LEU A 76 3.89 -18.57 6.50
C LEU A 76 3.10 -17.56 7.33
N VAL A 77 3.80 -16.69 8.06
CA VAL A 77 3.20 -15.63 8.88
C VAL A 77 3.25 -14.31 8.12
N LEU A 78 2.11 -13.66 8.00
CA LEU A 78 1.94 -12.38 7.31
C LEU A 78 1.40 -11.35 8.30
N ASN A 79 2.05 -10.19 8.37
CA ASN A 79 1.60 -9.05 9.14
C ASN A 79 0.35 -8.44 8.50
N GLY A 80 -0.62 -8.06 9.31
CA GLY A 80 -1.79 -7.27 8.92
C GLY A 80 -2.25 -6.40 10.09
N HIS A 81 -2.84 -5.24 9.83
CA HIS A 81 -3.39 -4.38 10.89
C HIS A 81 -4.60 -3.60 10.37
N ASP A 82 -5.71 -3.62 11.12
CA ASP A 82 -6.99 -3.00 10.72
C ASP A 82 -7.50 -3.43 9.33
N LEU A 83 -7.24 -4.68 8.97
CA LEU A 83 -7.67 -5.28 7.72
C LEU A 83 -8.88 -6.18 7.92
N LYS A 84 -9.87 -6.07 7.03
CA LYS A 84 -10.89 -7.11 6.90
C LYS A 84 -10.47 -8.09 5.80
N LEU A 85 -10.14 -9.32 6.18
CA LEU A 85 -9.88 -10.40 5.22
C LEU A 85 -11.18 -10.77 4.49
N VAL A 86 -11.17 -10.69 3.17
CA VAL A 86 -12.30 -11.11 2.31
C VAL A 86 -12.08 -12.54 1.80
N SER A 87 -10.89 -12.84 1.28
CA SER A 87 -10.54 -14.19 0.84
C SER A 87 -9.03 -14.41 0.85
N VAL A 88 -8.62 -15.67 1.01
CA VAL A 88 -7.25 -16.14 0.82
C VAL A 88 -7.26 -17.39 -0.04
N LYS A 89 -6.38 -17.45 -1.04
CA LYS A 89 -6.23 -18.60 -1.94
C LYS A 89 -4.77 -18.96 -2.10
N VAL A 90 -4.51 -20.25 -2.27
CA VAL A 90 -3.21 -20.79 -2.64
C VAL A 90 -3.36 -21.55 -3.94
N ASN A 91 -2.59 -21.17 -4.96
CA ASN A 91 -2.66 -21.74 -6.31
C ASN A 91 -4.09 -21.75 -6.87
N GLY A 92 -4.81 -20.63 -6.74
CA GLY A 92 -6.19 -20.48 -7.19
C GLY A 92 -7.26 -21.20 -6.35
N LYS A 93 -6.88 -21.98 -5.33
CA LYS A 93 -7.81 -22.71 -4.45
C LYS A 93 -7.99 -21.97 -3.13
N GLU A 94 -9.24 -21.81 -2.69
CA GLU A 94 -9.53 -21.23 -1.37
C GLU A 94 -8.88 -22.04 -0.25
N VAL A 95 -8.24 -21.34 0.69
CA VAL A 95 -7.67 -21.95 1.89
C VAL A 95 -8.80 -22.17 2.88
N LYS A 96 -8.90 -23.39 3.42
CA LYS A 96 -9.95 -23.71 4.39
C LYS A 96 -9.66 -23.03 5.72
N LYS A 97 -10.70 -22.79 6.52
CA LYS A 97 -10.58 -22.08 7.81
C LYS A 97 -9.67 -22.81 8.80
N GLU A 98 -9.59 -24.12 8.71
CA GLU A 98 -8.70 -24.96 9.52
C GLU A 98 -7.22 -24.87 9.10
N ASP A 99 -6.93 -24.42 7.88
CA ASP A 99 -5.58 -24.38 7.29
C ASP A 99 -4.89 -23.02 7.48
N TYR A 100 -5.59 -22.03 8.05
CA TYR A 100 -5.02 -20.74 8.43
C TYR A 100 -5.49 -20.27 9.81
N LYS A 101 -4.69 -19.43 10.46
CA LYS A 101 -5.08 -18.66 11.64
C LYS A 101 -5.10 -17.19 11.30
N LEU A 102 -6.13 -16.49 11.75
CA LEU A 102 -6.28 -15.05 11.59
C LEU A 102 -6.50 -14.45 12.98
N ASP A 103 -5.67 -13.47 13.33
CA ASP A 103 -5.84 -12.61 14.49
C ASP A 103 -5.76 -11.13 14.08
N SER A 104 -5.76 -10.23 15.06
CA SER A 104 -5.74 -8.78 14.81
C SER A 104 -4.44 -8.26 14.17
N ARG A 105 -3.36 -9.05 14.22
CA ARG A 105 -2.03 -8.67 13.71
C ARG A 105 -1.49 -9.58 12.62
N TYR A 106 -2.00 -10.80 12.50
CA TYR A 106 -1.40 -11.82 11.65
C TYR A 106 -2.42 -12.66 10.89
N LEU A 107 -2.09 -12.96 9.64
CA LEU A 107 -2.61 -14.09 8.89
C LEU A 107 -1.50 -15.14 8.79
N THR A 108 -1.72 -16.32 9.36
CA THR A 108 -0.76 -17.44 9.34
C THR A 108 -1.31 -18.59 8.52
N LEU A 109 -0.64 -18.96 7.43
CA LEU A 109 -0.90 -20.22 6.73
C LEU A 109 -0.15 -21.34 7.44
N LEU A 110 -0.88 -22.34 7.93
CA LEU A 110 -0.31 -23.36 8.82
C LEU A 110 0.58 -24.34 8.08
N SER A 111 0.17 -24.74 6.88
CA SER A 111 0.86 -25.73 6.05
C SER A 111 0.84 -25.29 4.58
N PRO A 112 1.61 -24.23 4.22
CA PRO A 112 1.74 -23.81 2.83
C PRO A 112 2.40 -24.93 1.99
N PRO A 113 2.26 -24.89 0.65
CA PRO A 113 2.97 -25.80 -0.23
C PRO A 113 4.48 -25.80 0.03
N SER A 114 5.11 -26.98 -0.06
CA SER A 114 6.55 -27.15 0.21
C SER A 114 7.47 -26.64 -0.89
N GLY A 115 6.90 -26.29 -2.05
CA GLY A 115 7.58 -25.67 -3.19
C GLY A 115 7.09 -24.26 -3.46
N THR A 116 7.38 -23.73 -4.64
CA THR A 116 6.87 -22.41 -5.06
C THR A 116 5.35 -22.44 -5.22
N PHE A 117 4.68 -21.37 -4.78
CA PHE A 117 3.23 -21.23 -4.93
C PHE A 117 2.81 -19.78 -5.17
N THR A 118 1.59 -19.62 -5.67
CA THR A 118 0.93 -18.33 -5.75
C THR A 118 0.00 -18.16 -4.56
N LEU A 119 0.18 -17.07 -3.83
CA LEU A 119 -0.71 -16.65 -2.75
C LEU A 119 -1.57 -15.48 -3.23
N GLU A 120 -2.88 -15.60 -3.11
CA GLU A 120 -3.82 -14.54 -3.45
C GLU A 120 -4.61 -14.12 -2.21
N ILE A 121 -4.65 -12.84 -1.91
CA ILE A 121 -5.33 -12.29 -0.74
C ILE A 121 -6.20 -11.12 -1.20
N VAL A 122 -7.45 -11.09 -0.74
CA VAL A 122 -8.33 -9.94 -0.92
C VAL A 122 -8.64 -9.35 0.45
N THR A 123 -8.37 -8.06 0.61
CA THR A 123 -8.65 -7.30 1.82
C THR A 123 -9.56 -6.12 1.52
N GLU A 124 -10.37 -5.74 2.51
CA GLU A 124 -11.17 -4.53 2.53
C GLU A 124 -10.61 -3.59 3.60
N ILE A 125 -10.36 -2.34 3.21
CA ILE A 125 -9.80 -1.28 4.07
C ILE A 125 -10.61 0.01 3.95
N TYR A 126 -10.43 0.91 4.92
CA TYR A 126 -11.22 2.15 5.06
C TYR A 126 -10.31 3.39 5.14
N PRO A 127 -9.69 3.84 4.03
CA PRO A 127 -8.72 4.94 4.05
C PRO A 127 -9.27 6.26 4.60
N GLN A 128 -10.56 6.50 4.42
CA GLN A 128 -11.27 7.68 4.93
C GLN A 128 -11.43 7.68 6.46
N LYS A 129 -11.27 6.52 7.11
CA LYS A 129 -11.29 6.38 8.58
C LYS A 129 -9.87 6.29 9.16
N ASN A 130 -8.84 6.24 8.32
CA ASN A 130 -7.47 6.04 8.75
C ASN A 130 -6.84 7.37 9.19
N THR A 131 -6.90 7.65 10.49
CA THR A 131 -6.30 8.86 11.09
C THR A 131 -4.85 8.67 11.53
N SER A 132 -4.26 7.47 11.37
CA SER A 132 -2.85 7.25 11.76
C SER A 132 -1.86 7.74 10.71
N LEU A 133 -2.32 8.06 9.50
CA LEU A 133 -1.49 8.48 8.36
C LEU A 133 -0.40 7.46 7.99
N GLU A 134 -0.71 6.17 8.15
CA GLU A 134 0.14 5.03 7.79
C GLU A 134 -0.67 4.02 6.97
N GLY A 135 -0.06 3.31 6.03
CA GLY A 135 -0.78 2.53 5.03
C GLY A 135 -1.48 3.45 4.03
N LEU A 136 -2.67 3.07 3.56
CA LEU A 136 -3.49 3.90 2.67
C LEU A 136 -4.45 4.78 3.48
N TYR A 137 -4.44 6.08 3.26
CA TYR A 137 -5.31 7.05 3.93
C TYR A 137 -5.77 8.15 2.98
N LYS A 138 -6.73 8.98 3.41
CA LYS A 138 -7.12 10.20 2.69
C LYS A 138 -6.53 11.45 3.33
N SER A 139 -5.91 12.30 2.51
CA SER A 139 -5.43 13.63 2.89
C SER A 139 -6.00 14.67 1.94
N SER A 140 -6.74 15.65 2.47
CA SER A 140 -7.36 16.72 1.68
C SER A 140 -8.15 16.22 0.46
N GLY A 141 -8.83 15.08 0.60
CA GLY A 141 -9.63 14.45 -0.47
C GLY A 141 -8.87 13.47 -1.37
N ASN A 142 -7.54 13.49 -1.37
CA ASN A 142 -6.70 12.59 -2.16
C ASN A 142 -6.37 11.31 -1.38
N PHE A 143 -6.22 10.19 -2.06
CA PHE A 143 -5.62 8.98 -1.48
C PHE A 143 -4.10 9.10 -1.54
N CYS A 144 -3.45 8.82 -0.41
CA CYS A 144 -1.99 8.76 -0.30
C CYS A 144 -1.59 7.55 0.55
N THR A 145 -0.37 7.08 0.35
CA THR A 145 0.22 6.03 1.18
C THR A 145 1.45 6.50 1.93
N GLN A 146 1.62 5.99 3.14
CA GLN A 146 2.87 6.05 3.89
C GLN A 146 3.19 4.64 4.40
N CYS A 147 4.20 3.99 3.83
CA CYS A 147 4.50 2.58 4.13
C CYS A 147 5.70 2.40 5.07
N GLU A 148 6.59 3.39 5.17
CA GLU A 148 7.70 3.32 6.11
C GLU A 148 7.24 3.70 7.54
N ALA A 149 7.61 2.94 8.59
CA ALA A 149 8.43 1.71 8.56
C ALA A 149 7.64 0.42 8.32
N GLU A 150 6.39 0.37 8.79
CA GLU A 150 5.56 -0.85 8.85
C GLU A 150 4.10 -0.55 8.46
N GLY A 151 3.90 0.39 7.52
CA GLY A 151 2.58 0.83 7.07
C GLY A 151 1.96 -0.08 6.01
N PHE A 152 2.76 -0.88 5.29
CA PHE A 152 2.23 -1.71 4.19
C PHE A 152 1.28 -2.82 4.70
N ARG A 153 1.51 -3.34 5.92
CA ARG A 153 0.58 -4.26 6.60
C ARG A 153 -0.80 -3.66 6.90
N LYS A 154 -1.00 -2.35 6.77
CA LYS A 154 -2.32 -1.68 6.84
C LYS A 154 -3.04 -1.62 5.48
N ILE A 155 -2.45 -2.23 4.44
CA ILE A 155 -3.02 -2.29 3.09
C ILE A 155 -3.46 -3.73 2.74
N THR A 156 -2.55 -4.69 2.90
CA THR A 156 -2.79 -6.12 2.69
C THR A 156 -1.93 -6.93 3.66
N PHE A 157 -2.31 -8.20 3.90
CA PHE A 157 -1.45 -9.12 4.63
C PHE A 157 -0.15 -9.37 3.85
N TYR A 158 1.01 -9.16 4.49
CA TYR A 158 2.32 -9.25 3.85
C TYR A 158 3.44 -9.59 4.84
N GLN A 159 4.60 -10.07 4.37
CA GLN A 159 5.81 -10.12 5.20
C GLN A 159 6.44 -8.72 5.23
N ASP A 160 5.91 -7.86 6.10
CA ASP A 160 6.20 -6.41 6.12
C ASP A 160 7.52 -6.12 6.85
N ARG A 161 8.62 -6.52 6.20
CA ARG A 161 10.01 -6.42 6.67
C ARG A 161 10.95 -6.10 5.49
N PRO A 162 12.03 -5.33 5.70
CA PRO A 162 12.80 -4.74 4.60
C PRO A 162 13.70 -5.72 3.83
N ASP A 163 13.99 -6.89 4.37
CA ASP A 163 14.74 -7.97 3.71
C ASP A 163 13.85 -8.88 2.84
N ILE A 164 12.55 -8.60 2.74
CA ILE A 164 11.66 -9.16 1.73
C ILE A 164 11.53 -8.16 0.57
N MET A 165 12.29 -8.41 -0.50
CA MET A 165 12.30 -7.57 -1.68
C MET A 165 11.63 -8.27 -2.86
N ALA A 166 10.65 -7.61 -3.47
CA ALA A 166 9.91 -8.14 -4.62
C ALA A 166 9.79 -7.08 -5.73
N LYS A 167 9.55 -7.54 -6.96
CA LYS A 167 9.09 -6.67 -8.06
C LYS A 167 7.59 -6.43 -7.91
N TYR A 168 7.13 -5.23 -8.25
CA TYR A 168 5.72 -4.86 -8.08
C TYR A 168 5.08 -4.46 -9.40
N THR A 169 3.87 -4.98 -9.61
CA THR A 169 2.92 -4.43 -10.57
C THR A 169 1.72 -3.89 -9.78
N CYS A 170 1.28 -2.68 -10.09
CA CYS A 170 0.20 -2.01 -9.36
C CYS A 170 -0.87 -1.53 -10.34
N TYR A 171 -2.02 -2.19 -10.33
CA TYR A 171 -3.22 -1.76 -11.03
C TYR A 171 -4.09 -0.95 -10.08
N ILE A 172 -4.44 0.27 -10.47
CA ILE A 172 -5.30 1.17 -9.69
C ILE A 172 -6.52 1.47 -10.54
N GLU A 173 -7.71 1.30 -9.98
CA GLU A 173 -8.96 1.80 -10.57
C GLU A 173 -9.69 2.70 -9.57
N ALA A 174 -10.27 3.79 -10.08
CA ALA A 174 -10.98 4.77 -9.29
C ALA A 174 -12.04 5.50 -10.14
N ASP A 175 -12.90 6.29 -9.49
CA ASP A 175 -13.78 7.24 -10.17
C ASP A 175 -12.95 8.32 -10.88
N LYS A 176 -13.12 8.47 -12.20
CA LYS A 176 -12.30 9.37 -13.02
C LYS A 176 -12.59 10.84 -12.72
N SER A 177 -13.82 11.16 -12.30
CA SER A 177 -14.22 12.53 -11.99
C SER A 177 -13.66 13.01 -10.66
N LEU A 178 -13.48 12.11 -9.69
CA LEU A 178 -12.92 12.41 -8.38
C LEU A 178 -11.39 12.25 -8.34
N TYR A 179 -10.85 11.27 -9.08
CA TYR A 179 -9.44 10.85 -9.03
C TYR A 179 -8.81 10.77 -10.42
N PRO A 180 -8.76 11.87 -11.21
CA PRO A 180 -8.25 11.82 -12.58
C PRO A 180 -6.77 11.45 -12.71
N VAL A 181 -6.00 11.53 -11.62
CA VAL A 181 -4.58 11.15 -11.57
C VAL A 181 -4.41 9.93 -10.66
N LEU A 182 -3.81 8.85 -11.20
CA LEU A 182 -3.50 7.60 -10.50
C LEU A 182 -2.01 7.27 -10.65
N LEU A 183 -1.25 7.29 -9.54
CA LEU A 183 0.20 7.13 -9.53
C LEU A 183 0.62 5.96 -8.63
N SER A 184 1.68 5.26 -9.02
CA SER A 184 2.42 4.33 -8.17
C SER A 184 3.91 4.33 -8.57
N ASN A 185 4.70 3.45 -7.97
CA ASN A 185 6.13 3.32 -8.28
C ASN A 185 6.35 2.80 -9.72
N GLY A 186 7.52 3.11 -10.28
CA GLY A 186 7.96 2.59 -11.56
C GLY A 186 7.37 3.34 -12.76
N ASN A 187 7.11 2.61 -13.83
CA ASN A 187 6.68 3.15 -15.12
C ASN A 187 5.20 2.88 -15.38
N LEU A 188 4.51 3.83 -16.01
CA LEU A 188 3.14 3.66 -16.48
C LEU A 188 3.12 2.75 -17.72
N ILE A 189 2.55 1.56 -17.58
CA ILE A 189 2.49 0.54 -18.63
C ILE A 189 1.21 0.65 -19.45
N ASN A 190 0.08 0.92 -18.79
CA ASN A 190 -1.23 0.98 -19.44
C ASN A 190 -2.17 1.89 -18.65
N GLN A 191 -3.09 2.56 -19.32
CA GLN A 191 -4.18 3.30 -18.69
C GLN A 191 -5.39 3.33 -19.64
N GLY A 192 -6.57 3.48 -19.09
CA GLY A 192 -7.78 3.52 -19.91
C GLY A 192 -9.05 3.80 -19.12
N ASP A 193 -10.11 4.07 -19.86
CA ASP A 193 -11.44 4.27 -19.30
C ASP A 193 -12.13 2.92 -19.02
N LEU A 194 -12.96 2.90 -17.99
CA LEU A 194 -13.79 1.77 -17.59
C LEU A 194 -15.26 2.18 -17.59
N GLU A 195 -16.15 1.19 -17.59
CA GLU A 195 -17.58 1.43 -17.43
C GLU A 195 -17.90 2.14 -16.09
N GLY A 196 -19.03 2.85 -16.06
CA GLY A 196 -19.51 3.50 -14.84
C GLY A 196 -18.70 4.72 -14.41
N GLY A 197 -18.02 5.42 -15.33
CA GLY A 197 -17.28 6.66 -15.04
C GLY A 197 -15.94 6.45 -14.34
N LYS A 198 -15.45 5.21 -14.31
CA LYS A 198 -14.14 4.87 -13.75
C LYS A 198 -13.05 4.89 -14.80
N HIS A 199 -11.81 4.84 -14.35
CA HIS A 199 -10.64 4.61 -15.19
C HIS A 199 -9.60 3.79 -14.42
N TYR A 200 -8.53 3.40 -15.09
CA TYR A 200 -7.42 2.71 -14.45
C TYR A 200 -6.05 3.19 -14.93
N ALA A 201 -5.04 2.91 -14.11
CA ALA A 201 -3.63 2.97 -14.46
C ALA A 201 -2.91 1.71 -13.96
N LEU A 202 -2.04 1.16 -14.80
CA LEU A 202 -1.20 0.00 -14.52
C LEU A 202 0.26 0.45 -14.48
N TRP A 203 0.89 0.27 -13.34
CA TRP A 203 2.28 0.63 -13.08
C TRP A 203 3.14 -0.62 -12.88
N GLU A 204 4.37 -0.59 -13.36
CA GLU A 204 5.35 -1.65 -13.13
C GLU A 204 6.68 -1.06 -12.67
N ASP A 205 7.16 -1.56 -11.52
CA ASP A 205 8.50 -1.27 -11.02
C ASP A 205 9.41 -2.48 -11.30
N PRO A 206 10.42 -2.32 -12.18
CA PRO A 206 11.28 -3.42 -12.58
C PRO A 206 12.26 -3.85 -11.49
N PHE A 207 12.48 -3.02 -10.48
CA PHE A 207 13.46 -3.26 -9.42
C PHE A 207 12.83 -3.94 -8.21
N LYS A 208 13.59 -4.86 -7.62
CA LYS A 208 13.17 -5.48 -6.36
C LYS A 208 13.28 -4.44 -5.25
N LYS A 209 12.17 -4.19 -4.55
CA LYS A 209 12.12 -3.29 -3.41
C LYS A 209 11.41 -3.90 -2.21
N PRO A 210 11.75 -3.49 -0.99
CA PRO A 210 10.92 -3.75 0.18
C PRO A 210 9.60 -2.99 0.11
N CYS A 211 8.59 -3.51 0.80
CA CYS A 211 7.24 -2.94 0.82
C CYS A 211 7.14 -1.55 1.46
N TYR A 212 8.08 -1.16 2.33
CA TYR A 212 8.09 0.19 2.91
C TYR A 212 8.30 1.30 1.85
N LEU A 213 8.87 0.96 0.69
CA LEU A 213 9.05 1.86 -0.46
C LEU A 213 7.84 1.87 -1.41
N PHE A 214 6.79 1.10 -1.12
CA PHE A 214 5.56 1.14 -1.91
C PHE A 214 4.88 2.50 -1.76
N ALA A 215 4.45 3.08 -2.89
CA ALA A 215 3.68 4.30 -2.93
C ALA A 215 2.47 4.17 -3.87
N LEU A 216 1.34 4.74 -3.46
CA LEU A 216 0.15 4.98 -4.28
C LEU A 216 -0.40 6.36 -3.96
N VAL A 217 -0.69 7.13 -5.00
CA VAL A 217 -1.40 8.41 -4.91
C VAL A 217 -2.55 8.43 -5.92
N ALA A 218 -3.73 8.90 -5.48
CA ALA A 218 -4.84 9.17 -6.38
C ALA A 218 -5.57 10.45 -5.98
N GLY A 219 -5.80 11.36 -6.92
CA GLY A 219 -6.30 12.69 -6.57
C GLY A 219 -6.58 13.65 -7.72
N GLN A 220 -7.08 14.83 -7.34
CA GLN A 220 -7.21 16.00 -8.22
C GLN A 220 -5.89 16.75 -8.24
N LEU A 221 -5.00 16.36 -9.15
CA LEU A 221 -3.65 16.87 -9.22
C LEU A 221 -3.32 17.38 -10.62
N GLU A 222 -2.47 18.39 -10.66
CA GLU A 222 -1.81 18.89 -11.86
C GLU A 222 -0.31 18.83 -11.65
N SER A 223 0.45 18.63 -12.73
CA SER A 223 1.89 18.51 -12.65
C SER A 223 2.61 19.69 -13.27
N ARG A 224 3.72 20.09 -12.62
CA ARG A 224 4.83 20.75 -13.33
C ARG A 224 5.70 19.66 -13.94
N ASP A 225 5.71 19.61 -15.26
CA ASP A 225 6.53 18.69 -16.04
C ASP A 225 7.84 19.37 -16.48
N ASP A 226 8.92 18.61 -16.47
CA ASP A 226 10.23 18.99 -16.99
C ASP A 226 11.04 17.74 -17.34
N ALA A 227 12.30 17.88 -17.74
CA ALA A 227 13.20 16.76 -18.02
C ALA A 227 14.63 16.99 -17.50
N PHE A 228 15.35 15.89 -17.30
CA PHE A 228 16.77 15.85 -16.99
C PHE A 228 17.47 14.84 -17.92
N THR A 229 18.60 15.25 -18.52
CA THR A 229 19.43 14.35 -19.32
C THR A 229 20.58 13.86 -18.47
N THR A 230 20.69 12.55 -18.25
CA THR A 230 21.81 11.98 -17.50
C THR A 230 23.11 12.11 -18.28
N ARG A 231 24.25 11.96 -17.60
CA ARG A 231 25.58 12.01 -18.26
C ARG A 231 25.77 10.94 -19.35
N SER A 232 25.07 9.80 -19.28
CA SER A 232 25.07 8.79 -20.35
C SER A 232 24.12 9.10 -21.51
N GLY A 233 23.31 10.17 -21.38
CA GLY A 233 22.38 10.63 -22.41
C GLY A 233 20.93 10.13 -22.24
N ARG A 234 20.60 9.42 -21.14
CA ARG A 234 19.21 9.03 -20.87
C ARG A 234 18.37 10.28 -20.59
N GLN A 235 17.18 10.34 -21.19
CA GLN A 235 16.18 11.36 -20.83
C GLN A 235 15.26 10.86 -19.73
N VAL A 236 15.22 11.58 -18.62
CA VAL A 236 14.36 11.31 -17.48
C VAL A 236 13.25 12.36 -17.45
N ALA A 237 11.99 11.93 -17.52
CA ALA A 237 10.84 12.79 -17.31
C ALA A 237 10.71 13.13 -15.82
N LEU A 238 10.53 14.40 -15.48
CA LEU A 238 10.35 14.86 -14.11
C LEU A 238 8.96 15.45 -13.95
N ARG A 239 8.23 15.03 -12.92
CA ARG A 239 6.90 15.56 -12.62
C ARG A 239 6.75 15.88 -11.14
N ILE A 240 6.30 17.09 -10.85
CA ILE A 240 5.90 17.49 -9.49
C ILE A 240 4.39 17.74 -9.50
N TRP A 241 3.66 16.84 -8.86
CA TRP A 241 2.20 16.84 -8.75
C TRP A 241 1.75 17.59 -7.51
N THR A 242 0.80 18.51 -7.68
CA THR A 242 0.16 19.27 -6.59
C THR A 242 -1.31 19.51 -6.93
N PRO A 243 -2.13 19.99 -5.98
CA PRO A 243 -3.34 20.70 -6.34
C PRO A 243 -3.04 21.84 -7.33
N ALA A 244 -3.99 22.13 -8.23
CA ALA A 244 -3.79 23.09 -9.34
C ALA A 244 -3.30 24.47 -8.87
N GLN A 245 -3.86 24.98 -7.77
CA GLN A 245 -3.50 26.29 -7.21
C GLN A 245 -2.04 26.39 -6.72
N ASP A 246 -1.40 25.25 -6.45
CA ASP A 246 -0.05 25.19 -5.89
C ASP A 246 1.01 24.91 -6.96
N VAL A 247 0.62 24.56 -8.19
CA VAL A 247 1.57 24.31 -9.29
C VAL A 247 2.54 25.48 -9.46
N PRO A 248 2.15 26.77 -9.45
CA PRO A 248 3.10 27.88 -9.56
C PRO A 248 4.22 27.88 -8.49
N LYS A 249 4.01 27.26 -7.33
CA LYS A 249 4.96 27.23 -6.21
C LYS A 249 6.09 26.20 -6.36
N THR A 250 5.98 25.24 -7.27
CA THR A 250 6.95 24.13 -7.39
C THR A 250 8.21 24.44 -8.24
N VAL A 251 8.43 25.69 -8.66
CA VAL A 251 9.54 26.06 -9.55
C VAL A 251 10.88 25.76 -8.89
N HIS A 252 11.02 26.17 -7.63
CA HIS A 252 12.24 25.94 -6.87
C HIS A 252 12.48 24.45 -6.61
N ALA A 253 11.42 23.68 -6.33
CA ALA A 253 11.52 22.24 -6.14
C ALA A 253 12.03 21.52 -7.40
N MET A 254 11.54 21.90 -8.59
CA MET A 254 12.02 21.34 -9.85
C MET A 254 13.50 21.67 -10.11
N TYR A 255 13.91 22.92 -9.84
CA TYR A 255 15.32 23.29 -9.91
C TYR A 255 16.18 22.46 -8.96
N SER A 256 15.76 22.32 -7.71
CA SER A 256 16.50 21.56 -6.69
C SER A 256 16.59 20.08 -7.04
N LEU A 257 15.56 19.47 -7.62
CA LEU A 257 15.59 18.09 -8.11
C LEU A 257 16.69 17.91 -9.17
N LYS A 258 16.70 18.76 -10.20
CA LYS A 258 17.74 18.69 -11.25
C LYS A 258 19.15 18.93 -10.70
N ALA A 259 19.29 19.88 -9.77
CA ALA A 259 20.56 20.16 -9.13
C ALA A 259 21.06 18.95 -8.32
N ALA A 260 20.16 18.26 -7.60
CA ALA A 260 20.49 17.05 -6.86
C ALA A 260 20.91 15.90 -7.79
N MET A 261 20.16 15.65 -8.86
CA MET A 261 20.52 14.61 -9.85
C MET A 261 21.91 14.89 -10.47
N LYS A 262 22.18 16.13 -10.88
CA LYS A 262 23.48 16.52 -11.44
C LYS A 262 24.62 16.38 -10.44
N TRP A 263 24.37 16.76 -9.18
CA TRP A 263 25.38 16.68 -8.13
C TRP A 263 25.74 15.21 -7.82
N ASP A 264 24.76 14.31 -7.81
CA ASP A 264 25.01 12.88 -7.57
C ASP A 264 25.85 12.25 -8.72
N GLU A 265 25.61 12.68 -9.96
CA GLU A 265 26.46 12.31 -11.10
C GLU A 265 27.89 12.86 -10.99
N ASP A 266 28.05 14.11 -10.56
CA ASP A 266 29.35 14.78 -10.49
C ASP A 266 30.21 14.27 -9.33
N VAL A 267 29.58 14.00 -8.18
CA VAL A 267 30.27 13.69 -6.94
C VAL A 267 30.41 12.20 -6.71
N PHE A 268 29.35 11.44 -6.94
CA PHE A 268 29.33 9.99 -6.69
C PHE A 268 29.34 9.15 -7.96
N GLY A 269 29.11 9.76 -9.12
CA GLY A 269 29.03 9.05 -10.37
C GLY A 269 27.79 8.17 -10.49
N LEU A 270 26.70 8.53 -9.79
CA LEU A 270 25.44 7.81 -9.79
C LEU A 270 24.44 8.49 -10.74
N GLU A 271 23.90 7.71 -11.68
CA GLU A 271 22.84 8.16 -12.59
C GLU A 271 21.49 7.61 -12.14
N TYR A 272 20.42 8.34 -12.41
CA TYR A 272 19.06 7.84 -12.21
C TYR A 272 18.76 6.68 -13.17
N ASP A 273 18.05 5.67 -12.68
CA ASP A 273 17.91 4.36 -13.32
C ASP A 273 16.54 4.11 -13.97
N LEU A 274 15.55 4.99 -13.71
CA LEU A 274 14.21 4.96 -14.30
C LEU A 274 13.98 6.07 -15.33
N ASP A 275 12.87 5.97 -16.06
CA ASP A 275 12.52 6.89 -17.14
C ASP A 275 11.64 8.06 -16.66
N LEU A 276 11.07 7.95 -15.46
CA LEU A 276 10.17 8.92 -14.85
C LEU A 276 10.46 9.07 -13.36
N PHE A 277 10.60 10.32 -12.90
CA PHE A 277 10.67 10.68 -11.49
C PHE A 277 9.44 11.51 -11.10
N ASN A 278 8.58 10.97 -10.23
CA ASN A 278 7.41 11.68 -9.70
C ASN A 278 7.68 12.18 -8.27
N ILE A 279 7.27 13.42 -7.99
CA ILE A 279 7.08 13.98 -6.65
C ILE A 279 5.60 14.34 -6.50
N VAL A 280 5.02 14.07 -5.34
CA VAL A 280 3.67 14.55 -4.98
C VAL A 280 3.79 15.39 -3.72
N ALA A 281 3.19 16.57 -3.70
CA ALA A 281 3.10 17.45 -2.53
C ALA A 281 1.65 17.70 -2.12
#